data_AF-A0A0N0D5G1-F1
#
_entry.id   AF-A0A0N0D5G1-F1
#
_cell.length_a   1.000
_cell.length_b   1.000
_cell.length_c   1.000
_cell.angle_alpha   90.00
_cell.angle_beta   90.00
_cell.angle_gamma   90.00
#
_symmetry.space_group_name_H-M   'P 1'
#
loop_
_entity.id
_entity.type
_entity.pdbx_description
1 polymer ?
#
loop_
_entity_poly.entity_id
_entity_poly.type
_entity_poly.pdbx_seq_one_letter_code
_entity_poly.pdbx_strand_id
1 'polypeptide(L)'
;MIGYSHEVILTLDKKIKFDFVFIDASHHYKDIIKEFELIYPMVNIGGWIAFHDVDPAWPGPWRAWRETGMKNLYSHEYCSTISCGQKNSDMAIVLPKRESFNFAKEWATYLIDILPEFSCAMLISMDINNPKFEQAIKIIASMPEHIKFSLTEMLKLEGKTDPILHYWQALSLEKNGEIDIAIEQLEEALKLPESINYVQINNKLNELKFTI
;
A
#
# COMPACT_ATOMS: atom_id res chain seq x y z
N MET A 1 -19.25 21.48 11.93
CA MET A 1 -18.19 21.06 12.87
C MET A 1 -17.00 20.67 11.99
N ILE A 2 -15.84 21.29 12.17
CA ILE A 2 -14.60 20.91 11.48
C ILE A 2 -13.75 20.22 12.55
N GLY A 3 -13.40 18.95 12.33
CA GLY A 3 -12.66 18.11 13.28
C GLY A 3 -12.54 16.68 12.74
N TYR A 4 -11.56 15.91 13.22
CA TYR A 4 -11.35 14.54 12.76
C TYR A 4 -12.37 13.57 13.40
N SER A 5 -12.76 12.52 12.69
CA SER A 5 -13.67 11.47 13.18
C SER A 5 -13.24 10.89 14.53
N HIS A 6 -11.94 10.64 14.71
CA HIS A 6 -11.38 10.11 15.95
C HIS A 6 -11.57 11.05 17.16
N GLU A 7 -11.66 12.37 16.96
CA GLU A 7 -11.95 13.33 18.03
C GLU A 7 -13.40 13.17 18.49
N VAL A 8 -14.34 13.01 17.56
CA VAL A 8 -15.76 12.78 17.86
C VAL A 8 -15.95 11.46 18.59
N ILE A 9 -15.27 10.39 18.17
CA ILE A 9 -15.36 9.06 18.81
C ILE A 9 -14.93 9.09 20.28
N LEU A 10 -13.98 9.97 20.64
CA LEU A 10 -13.56 10.16 22.02
C LEU A 10 -14.64 10.81 22.90
N THR A 11 -15.58 11.55 22.31
CA THR A 11 -16.71 12.17 23.03
C THR A 11 -17.90 11.24 23.25
N LEU A 12 -17.96 10.11 22.52
CA LEU A 12 -19.06 9.16 22.63
C LEU A 12 -19.03 8.41 23.97
N ASP A 13 -20.21 8.15 24.54
CA ASP A 13 -20.35 7.25 25.68
C ASP A 13 -19.86 5.84 25.29
N LYS A 14 -18.86 5.34 26.01
CA LYS A 14 -18.25 4.02 25.75
C LYS A 14 -19.17 2.84 26.07
N LYS A 15 -20.34 3.10 26.67
CA LYS A 15 -21.43 2.12 26.82
C LYS A 15 -22.21 1.91 25.53
N ILE A 16 -22.17 2.86 24.57
CA ILE A 16 -22.78 2.68 23.26
C ILE A 16 -22.06 1.54 22.55
N LYS A 17 -22.85 0.60 22.03
CA LYS A 17 -22.37 -0.47 21.18
C LYS A 17 -23.00 -0.39 19.80
N PHE A 18 -22.19 -0.63 18.78
CA PHE A 18 -22.60 -0.63 17.38
C PHE A 18 -22.65 -2.05 16.82
N ASP A 19 -23.66 -2.33 16.01
CA ASP A 19 -23.74 -3.57 15.22
C ASP A 19 -23.05 -3.43 13.86
N PHE A 20 -22.86 -2.19 13.40
CA PHE A 20 -22.19 -1.88 12.15
C PHE A 20 -21.44 -0.55 12.26
N VAL A 21 -20.22 -0.50 11.74
CA VAL A 21 -19.38 0.69 11.62
C VAL A 21 -18.78 0.74 10.22
N PHE A 22 -18.78 1.92 9.63
CA PHE A 22 -18.11 2.22 8.36
C PHE A 22 -17.00 3.26 8.61
N ILE A 23 -15.74 2.86 8.39
CA ILE A 23 -14.55 3.71 8.57
C ILE A 23 -14.19 4.32 7.21
N ASP A 24 -14.35 5.63 7.14
CA ASP A 24 -14.02 6.48 5.98
C ASP A 24 -13.22 7.70 6.46
N ALA A 25 -11.97 7.45 6.84
CA ALA A 25 -11.08 8.45 7.43
C ALA A 25 -10.32 9.25 6.35
N SER A 26 -9.27 9.98 6.73
CA SER A 26 -8.49 10.87 5.84
C SER A 26 -7.65 10.20 4.75
N HIS A 27 -7.77 8.88 4.57
CA HIS A 27 -6.91 8.03 3.73
C HIS A 27 -5.43 7.93 4.17
N HIS A 28 -5.04 8.52 5.31
CA HIS A 28 -3.74 8.26 5.93
C HIS A 28 -3.81 7.04 6.87
N TYR A 29 -2.81 6.16 6.79
CA TYR A 29 -2.76 4.93 7.58
C TYR A 29 -2.93 5.19 9.08
N LYS A 30 -2.26 6.21 9.59
CA LYS A 30 -2.29 6.55 11.03
C LYS A 30 -3.68 6.91 11.52
N ASP A 31 -4.45 7.64 10.72
CA ASP A 31 -5.78 8.10 11.10
C ASP A 31 -6.77 6.94 11.08
N ILE A 32 -6.66 6.06 10.08
CA ILE A 32 -7.51 4.87 9.94
C ILE A 32 -7.27 3.87 11.07
N ILE A 33 -6.00 3.59 11.39
CA ILE A 33 -5.67 2.71 12.52
C ILE A 33 -6.13 3.32 13.83
N LYS A 34 -5.96 4.64 14.00
CA LYS A 34 -6.42 5.33 15.21
C LYS A 34 -7.94 5.20 15.38
N GLU A 35 -8.67 5.37 14.29
CA GLU A 35 -10.12 5.21 14.28
C GLU A 35 -10.53 3.75 14.56
N PHE A 36 -9.87 2.78 13.92
CA PHE A 36 -10.14 1.37 14.15
C PHE A 36 -9.88 0.95 15.61
N GLU A 37 -8.76 1.39 16.21
CA GLU A 37 -8.44 1.17 17.63
C GLU A 37 -9.54 1.69 18.57
N LEU A 38 -10.06 2.88 18.28
CA LEU A 38 -11.06 3.53 19.13
C LEU A 38 -12.44 2.89 18.97
N ILE A 39 -12.80 2.45 17.75
CA ILE A 39 -14.12 1.91 17.46
C ILE A 39 -14.22 0.42 17.79
N TYR A 40 -13.17 -0.37 17.60
CA TYR A 40 -13.20 -1.81 17.86
C TYR A 40 -13.81 -2.22 19.22
N PRO A 41 -13.46 -1.60 20.37
CA PRO A 41 -14.11 -1.93 21.65
C PRO A 41 -15.58 -1.52 21.72
N MET A 42 -16.04 -0.61 20.86
CA MET A 42 -17.41 -0.11 20.78
C MET A 42 -18.29 -0.91 19.82
N VAL A 43 -17.76 -1.91 19.10
CA VAL A 43 -18.56 -2.79 18.23
C VAL A 43 -18.95 -4.06 18.99
N ASN A 44 -20.18 -4.52 18.81
CA ASN A 44 -20.65 -5.79 19.38
C ASN A 44 -19.86 -6.98 18.81
N ILE A 45 -19.70 -8.05 19.57
CA ILE A 45 -19.24 -9.33 18.99
C ILE A 45 -20.28 -9.77 17.95
N GLY A 46 -19.82 -10.13 16.74
CA GLY A 46 -20.66 -10.39 15.57
C GLY A 46 -21.03 -9.14 14.76
N GLY A 47 -20.79 -7.94 15.32
CA GLY A 47 -20.94 -6.68 14.62
C GLY A 47 -19.88 -6.50 13.52
N TRP A 48 -20.24 -5.72 12.51
CA TRP A 48 -19.46 -5.53 11.29
C TRP A 48 -18.66 -4.23 11.33
N ILE A 49 -17.43 -4.29 10.81
CA ILE A 49 -16.58 -3.13 10.59
C ILE A 49 -16.14 -3.15 9.13
N ALA A 50 -16.46 -2.08 8.40
CA ALA A 50 -16.12 -1.88 7.01
C ALA A 50 -15.10 -0.74 6.87
N PHE A 51 -14.19 -0.91 5.92
CA PHE A 51 -13.16 0.07 5.54
C PHE A 51 -13.47 0.53 4.12
N HIS A 52 -13.51 1.85 3.94
CA HIS A 52 -13.61 2.49 2.64
C HIS A 52 -12.25 2.48 1.92
N ASP A 53 -12.27 2.47 0.59
CA ASP A 53 -11.09 2.67 -0.26
C ASP A 53 -9.91 1.72 0.03
N VAL A 54 -10.19 0.45 0.30
CA VAL A 54 -9.19 -0.62 0.43
C VAL A 54 -8.69 -1.03 -0.97
N ASP A 55 -7.86 -0.17 -1.53
CA ASP A 55 -7.28 -0.29 -2.87
C ASP A 55 -5.85 0.30 -2.87
N PRO A 56 -4.89 -0.24 -3.65
CA PRO A 56 -3.53 0.31 -3.68
C PRO A 56 -3.42 1.79 -4.09
N ALA A 57 -4.37 2.34 -4.87
CA ALA A 57 -4.44 3.78 -5.12
C ALA A 57 -4.73 4.61 -3.86
N TRP A 58 -5.23 3.96 -2.81
CA TRP A 58 -5.46 4.49 -1.47
C TRP A 58 -4.64 3.69 -0.45
N PRO A 59 -3.31 3.95 -0.38
CA PRO A 59 -2.38 3.08 0.33
C PRO A 59 -2.60 3.03 1.85
N GLY A 60 -3.17 4.08 2.45
CA GLY A 60 -3.48 4.10 3.88
C GLY A 60 -4.55 3.07 4.26
N PRO A 61 -5.78 3.14 3.69
CA PRO A 61 -6.81 2.13 3.96
C PRO A 61 -6.40 0.73 3.53
N TRP A 62 -5.73 0.61 2.37
CA TRP A 62 -5.23 -0.67 1.90
C TRP A 62 -4.26 -1.32 2.88
N ARG A 63 -3.26 -0.57 3.36
CA ARG A 63 -2.33 -1.04 4.40
C ARG A 63 -3.06 -1.36 5.71
N ALA A 64 -3.98 -0.51 6.16
CA ALA A 64 -4.72 -0.71 7.42
C ALA A 64 -5.51 -2.03 7.41
N TRP A 65 -6.18 -2.32 6.30
CA TRP A 65 -6.87 -3.59 6.10
C TRP A 65 -5.90 -4.78 6.09
N ARG A 66 -4.85 -4.73 5.25
CA ARG A 66 -3.89 -5.84 5.08
C ARG A 66 -3.11 -6.16 6.35
N GLU A 67 -2.67 -5.14 7.09
CA GLU A 67 -1.86 -5.34 8.29
C GLU A 67 -2.67 -5.64 9.53
N THR A 68 -3.88 -5.09 9.64
CA THR A 68 -4.64 -5.06 10.90
C THR A 68 -6.07 -5.58 10.71
N GLY A 69 -6.88 -4.97 9.84
CA GLY A 69 -8.29 -5.31 9.68
C GLY A 69 -8.54 -6.80 9.40
N MET A 70 -7.89 -7.33 8.35
CA MET A 70 -8.01 -8.73 7.92
C MET A 70 -7.54 -9.72 8.99
N LYS A 71 -6.63 -9.33 9.88
CA LYS A 71 -6.09 -10.21 10.94
C LYS A 71 -6.94 -10.20 12.21
N ASN A 72 -7.66 -9.12 12.47
CA ASN A 72 -8.45 -8.92 13.68
C ASN A 72 -9.95 -9.15 13.48
N LEU A 73 -10.40 -9.19 12.23
CA LEU A 73 -11.79 -9.46 11.86
C LEU A 73 -11.90 -10.83 11.19
N TYR A 74 -13.11 -11.40 11.18
CA TYR A 74 -13.43 -12.68 10.52
C TYR A 74 -14.61 -12.50 9.56
N SER A 75 -15.00 -13.56 8.84
CA SER A 75 -16.09 -13.53 7.86
C SER A 75 -15.94 -12.35 6.89
N HIS A 76 -14.80 -12.27 6.21
CA HIS A 76 -14.51 -11.12 5.35
C HIS A 76 -15.41 -11.10 4.13
N GLU A 77 -15.93 -9.92 3.81
CA GLU A 77 -16.70 -9.66 2.60
C GLU A 77 -16.08 -8.47 1.85
N TYR A 78 -16.20 -8.49 0.53
CA TYR A 78 -15.56 -7.52 -0.37
C TYR A 78 -16.56 -7.02 -1.40
N CYS A 79 -16.61 -5.71 -1.63
CA CYS A 79 -17.42 -5.09 -2.66
C CYS A 79 -16.71 -3.87 -3.24
N SER A 80 -16.17 -4.01 -4.46
CA SER A 80 -15.34 -2.97 -5.09
C SER A 80 -14.15 -2.59 -4.19
N THR A 81 -14.08 -1.34 -3.72
CA THR A 81 -13.01 -0.86 -2.83
C THR A 81 -13.39 -0.97 -1.35
N ILE A 82 -14.55 -1.55 -1.02
CA ILE A 82 -14.96 -1.79 0.37
C ILE A 82 -14.49 -3.19 0.79
N SER A 83 -13.78 -3.25 1.92
CA SER A 83 -13.50 -4.50 2.61
C SER A 83 -14.08 -4.45 4.02
N CYS A 84 -14.74 -5.52 4.46
CA CYS A 84 -15.30 -5.57 5.80
C CYS A 84 -15.14 -6.94 6.45
N GLY A 85 -15.32 -6.98 7.77
CA GLY A 85 -15.35 -8.21 8.53
C GLY A 85 -16.05 -8.02 9.87
N GLN A 86 -16.36 -9.14 10.51
CA GLN A 86 -17.02 -9.18 11.81
C GLN A 86 -16.00 -9.17 12.95
N LYS A 87 -16.37 -8.59 14.09
CA LYS A 87 -15.61 -8.66 15.35
C LYS A 87 -15.90 -9.96 16.10
N ASN A 88 -14.87 -10.77 16.41
CA ASN A 88 -15.07 -12.07 17.10
C ASN A 88 -14.75 -12.04 18.61
N SER A 89 -14.09 -11.00 19.11
CA SER A 89 -13.61 -10.98 20.49
C SER A 89 -13.50 -9.56 21.03
N ASP A 90 -13.60 -9.43 22.36
CA ASP A 90 -13.33 -8.17 23.07
C ASP A 90 -11.84 -7.97 23.41
N MET A 91 -10.97 -8.86 22.93
CA MET A 91 -9.52 -8.65 23.08
C MET A 91 -9.12 -7.43 22.26
N ALA A 92 -8.18 -6.64 22.80
CA ALA A 92 -7.63 -5.51 22.06
C ALA A 92 -7.05 -5.97 20.72
N ILE A 93 -7.19 -5.13 19.69
CA ILE A 93 -6.67 -5.46 18.37
C ILE A 93 -5.16 -5.68 18.42
N VAL A 94 -4.70 -6.68 17.68
CA VAL A 94 -3.28 -6.92 17.45
C VAL A 94 -2.81 -5.97 16.36
N LEU A 95 -2.03 -4.98 16.76
CA LEU A 95 -1.34 -4.09 15.83
C LEU A 95 -0.08 -4.79 15.27
N PRO A 96 0.28 -4.52 14.01
CA PRO A 96 1.52 -5.04 13.45
C PRO A 96 2.71 -4.56 14.28
N LYS A 97 3.71 -5.44 14.46
CA LYS A 97 5.05 -5.00 14.89
C LYS A 97 5.56 -4.00 13.85
N ARG A 98 6.38 -3.04 14.28
CA ARG A 98 6.96 -1.95 13.47
C ARG A 98 7.79 -2.37 12.24
N GLU A 99 7.76 -3.63 11.84
CA GLU A 99 8.34 -4.05 10.55
C GLU A 99 7.66 -3.25 9.43
N SER A 100 8.48 -2.74 8.52
CA SER A 100 8.02 -1.91 7.41
C SER A 100 7.12 -2.73 6.51
N PHE A 101 5.84 -2.38 6.43
CA PHE A 101 4.94 -2.88 5.39
C PHE A 101 5.64 -2.79 4.04
N ASN A 102 5.82 -3.93 3.36
CA ASN A 102 6.50 -3.98 2.08
C ASN A 102 5.47 -3.69 0.99
N PHE A 103 5.31 -2.42 0.64
CA PHE A 103 4.32 -1.97 -0.33
C PHE A 103 4.52 -2.65 -1.68
N ALA A 104 5.77 -2.74 -2.15
CA ALA A 104 6.07 -3.36 -3.44
C ALA A 104 5.61 -4.82 -3.51
N LYS A 105 5.93 -5.62 -2.49
CA LYS A 105 5.55 -7.04 -2.41
C LYS A 105 4.05 -7.23 -2.25
N GLU A 106 3.43 -6.46 -1.37
CA GLU A 106 1.99 -6.53 -1.14
C GLU A 106 1.22 -6.12 -2.40
N TRP A 107 1.72 -5.13 -3.14
CA TRP A 107 1.05 -4.62 -4.33
C TRP A 107 1.20 -5.60 -5.49
N ALA A 108 2.41 -6.12 -5.70
CA ALA A 108 2.63 -7.17 -6.67
C ALA A 108 1.76 -8.40 -6.38
N THR A 109 1.60 -8.77 -5.11
CA THR A 109 0.72 -9.88 -4.70
C THR A 109 -0.74 -9.57 -4.96
N TYR A 110 -1.20 -8.36 -4.64
CA TYR A 110 -2.59 -7.92 -4.90
C TYR A 110 -2.94 -8.00 -6.39
N LEU A 111 -2.01 -7.65 -7.27
CA LEU A 111 -2.22 -7.67 -8.72
C LEU A 111 -2.29 -9.09 -9.31
N ILE A 112 -2.05 -10.16 -8.55
CA ILE A 112 -1.99 -11.52 -9.11
C ILE A 112 -3.29 -11.94 -9.78
N ASP A 113 -4.43 -11.54 -9.22
CA ASP A 113 -5.76 -11.90 -9.72
C ASP A 113 -6.31 -10.86 -10.72
N ILE A 114 -5.65 -9.70 -10.84
CA ILE A 114 -6.11 -8.56 -11.66
C ILE A 114 -5.27 -8.45 -12.94
N LEU A 115 -3.95 -8.47 -12.79
CA LEU A 115 -2.95 -8.37 -13.85
C LEU A 115 -1.82 -9.38 -13.59
N PRO A 116 -2.05 -10.68 -13.79
CA PRO A 116 -1.11 -11.74 -13.41
C PRO A 116 0.29 -11.58 -14.03
N GLU A 117 0.37 -11.12 -15.29
CA GLU A 117 1.64 -10.89 -15.99
C GLU A 117 2.47 -9.80 -15.32
N PHE A 118 1.84 -8.67 -14.96
CA PHE A 118 2.52 -7.57 -14.26
C PHE A 118 2.90 -7.97 -12.84
N SER A 119 2.00 -8.63 -12.11
CA SER A 119 2.28 -9.18 -10.79
C SER A 119 3.53 -10.07 -10.81
N CYS A 120 3.59 -11.01 -11.76
CA CYS A 120 4.72 -11.90 -11.94
C CYS A 120 6.01 -11.14 -12.28
N ALA A 121 5.95 -10.16 -13.20
CA ALA A 121 7.10 -9.34 -13.53
C ALA A 121 7.61 -8.56 -12.31
N MET A 122 6.71 -7.93 -11.55
CA MET A 122 7.05 -7.20 -10.33
C MET A 122 7.74 -8.09 -9.30
N LEU A 123 7.16 -9.27 -9.00
CA LEU A 123 7.78 -10.24 -8.08
C LEU A 123 9.14 -10.74 -8.58
N ILE A 124 9.29 -11.02 -9.89
CA ILE A 124 10.57 -11.41 -10.49
C ILE A 124 11.61 -10.30 -10.35
N SER A 125 11.23 -9.04 -10.56
CA SER A 125 12.15 -7.89 -10.49
C SER A 125 12.69 -7.61 -9.07
N MET A 126 12.12 -8.25 -8.05
CA MET A 126 12.67 -8.17 -6.69
C MET A 126 13.87 -9.09 -6.48
N ASP A 127 14.10 -10.07 -7.37
CA ASP A 127 15.26 -10.94 -7.37
C ASP A 127 16.09 -10.69 -8.64
N ILE A 128 17.15 -9.91 -8.50
CA ILE A 128 18.05 -9.56 -9.61
C ILE A 128 18.73 -10.78 -10.25
N ASN A 129 18.89 -11.87 -9.50
CA ASN A 129 19.53 -13.08 -10.01
C ASN A 129 18.54 -13.95 -10.81
N ASN A 130 17.27 -13.55 -10.87
CA ASN A 130 16.26 -14.28 -11.61
C ASN A 130 16.58 -14.22 -13.13
N PRO A 131 16.61 -15.37 -13.83
CA PRO A 131 16.95 -15.41 -15.26
C PRO A 131 15.96 -14.63 -16.14
N LYS A 132 14.78 -14.28 -15.61
CA LYS A 132 13.75 -13.49 -16.30
C LYS A 132 13.75 -12.01 -15.89
N PHE A 133 14.72 -11.55 -15.10
CA PHE A 133 14.78 -10.17 -14.60
C PHE A 133 14.68 -9.14 -15.73
N GLU A 134 15.49 -9.26 -16.77
CA GLU A 134 15.50 -8.35 -17.94
C GLU A 134 14.17 -8.31 -18.70
N GLN A 135 13.46 -9.44 -18.76
CA GLN A 135 12.13 -9.49 -19.35
C GLN A 135 11.10 -8.80 -18.45
N ALA A 136 11.20 -9.03 -17.14
CA ALA A 136 10.31 -8.46 -16.15
C ALA A 136 10.37 -6.94 -16.12
N ILE A 137 11.57 -6.34 -16.13
CA ILE A 137 11.70 -4.87 -16.10
C ILE A 137 11.10 -4.22 -17.36
N LYS A 138 11.12 -4.88 -18.52
CA LYS A 138 10.49 -4.39 -19.77
C LYS A 138 8.96 -4.40 -19.68
N ILE A 139 8.41 -5.43 -19.03
CA ILE A 139 6.97 -5.50 -18.76
C ILE A 139 6.60 -4.37 -17.81
N ILE A 140 7.31 -4.21 -16.69
CA ILE A 140 7.06 -3.14 -15.70
C ILE A 140 7.18 -1.75 -16.33
N ALA A 141 8.19 -1.51 -17.17
CA ALA A 141 8.33 -0.24 -17.89
C ALA A 141 7.12 0.10 -18.79
N SER A 142 6.36 -0.92 -19.22
CA SER A 142 5.17 -0.80 -20.07
C SER A 142 3.87 -0.86 -19.27
N MET A 143 3.92 -0.53 -17.97
CA MET A 143 2.79 -0.53 -17.04
C MET A 143 1.58 0.27 -17.56
N PRO A 144 0.34 -0.23 -17.44
CA PRO A 144 -0.86 0.49 -17.85
C PRO A 144 -1.09 1.75 -17.00
N GLU A 145 -1.77 2.74 -17.58
CA GLU A 145 -1.87 4.07 -16.96
C GLU A 145 -2.59 4.09 -15.60
N HIS A 146 -3.61 3.24 -15.43
CA HIS A 146 -4.28 3.09 -14.13
C HIS A 146 -3.38 2.48 -13.04
N ILE A 147 -2.39 1.65 -13.42
CA ILE A 147 -1.42 1.06 -12.49
C ILE A 147 -0.33 2.10 -12.15
N LYS A 148 0.11 2.91 -13.13
CA LYS A 148 1.02 4.03 -12.88
C LYS A 148 0.41 5.07 -11.94
N PHE A 149 -0.88 5.35 -12.12
CA PHE A 149 -1.63 6.23 -11.21
C PHE A 149 -1.58 5.69 -9.78
N SER A 150 -1.89 4.41 -9.58
CA SER A 150 -1.82 3.76 -8.27
C SER A 150 -0.40 3.83 -7.66
N LEU A 151 0.65 3.54 -8.43
CA LEU A 151 2.05 3.67 -7.99
C LEU A 151 2.39 5.08 -7.52
N THR A 152 1.93 6.08 -8.27
CA THR A 152 2.16 7.49 -7.97
C THR A 152 1.48 7.88 -6.66
N GLU A 153 0.23 7.47 -6.43
CA GLU A 153 -0.48 7.74 -5.17
C GLU A 153 0.15 6.99 -3.99
N MET A 154 0.59 5.74 -4.19
CA MET A 154 1.39 5.01 -3.22
C MET A 154 2.61 5.81 -2.78
N LEU A 155 3.46 6.24 -3.72
CA LEU A 155 4.68 6.99 -3.44
C LEU A 155 4.41 8.33 -2.73
N LYS A 156 3.34 9.05 -3.09
CA LYS A 156 2.98 10.32 -2.45
C LYS A 156 2.59 10.17 -0.99
N LEU A 157 1.80 9.15 -0.67
CA LEU A 157 1.13 9.06 0.64
C LEU A 157 1.92 8.24 1.65
N GLU A 158 2.27 6.99 1.32
CA GLU A 158 2.78 6.03 2.31
C GLU A 158 4.01 5.22 1.84
N GLY A 159 4.18 5.05 0.52
CA GLY A 159 5.15 4.17 -0.12
C GLY A 159 6.53 4.77 -0.38
N LYS A 160 6.77 6.06 -0.05
CA LYS A 160 8.06 6.75 -0.24
C LYS A 160 9.27 6.11 0.44
N THR A 161 9.05 5.14 1.33
CA THR A 161 10.12 4.42 2.01
C THR A 161 10.46 3.09 1.33
N ASP A 162 9.78 2.75 0.24
CA ASP A 162 10.00 1.53 -0.52
C ASP A 162 10.83 1.81 -1.79
N PRO A 163 12.12 1.45 -1.81
CA PRO A 163 13.01 1.73 -2.94
C PRO A 163 12.61 1.00 -4.23
N ILE A 164 11.88 -0.12 -4.13
CA ILE A 164 11.43 -0.87 -5.30
C ILE A 164 10.31 -0.12 -6.03
N LEU A 165 9.42 0.55 -5.30
CA LEU A 165 8.38 1.38 -5.91
C LEU A 165 9.00 2.53 -6.72
N HIS A 166 10.00 3.21 -6.17
CA HIS A 166 10.75 4.24 -6.88
C HIS A 166 11.45 3.69 -8.13
N TYR A 167 12.05 2.50 -8.03
CA TYR A 167 12.67 1.84 -9.18
C TYR A 167 11.66 1.54 -10.30
N TRP A 168 10.50 0.98 -9.97
CA TRP A 168 9.45 0.71 -10.96
C TRP A 168 8.89 1.99 -11.59
N GLN A 169 8.73 3.05 -10.80
CA GLN A 169 8.30 4.35 -11.30
C GLN A 169 9.33 4.90 -12.30
N ALA A 170 10.62 4.82 -11.99
CA ALA A 170 11.69 5.24 -12.88
C ALA A 170 11.68 4.50 -14.22
N LEU A 171 11.49 3.17 -14.21
CA LEU A 171 11.39 2.36 -15.44
C LEU A 171 10.24 2.83 -16.35
N SER A 172 9.09 3.15 -15.75
CA SER A 172 7.93 3.64 -16.49
C SER A 172 8.15 5.06 -17.03
N LEU A 173 8.76 5.95 -16.25
CA LEU A 173 9.05 7.33 -16.65
C LEU A 173 10.07 7.38 -17.80
N GLU A 174 11.13 6.56 -17.70
CA GLU A 174 12.11 6.41 -18.78
C GLU A 174 11.43 5.99 -20.09
N LYS A 175 10.52 5.00 -20.02
CA LYS A 175 9.79 4.51 -21.18
C LYS A 175 8.95 5.60 -21.86
N ASN A 176 8.45 6.54 -21.07
CA ASN A 176 7.71 7.72 -21.52
C ASN A 176 8.60 8.85 -22.05
N GLY A 177 9.94 8.75 -21.92
CA GLY A 177 10.88 9.80 -22.27
C GLY A 177 11.06 10.87 -21.18
N GLU A 178 10.54 10.64 -19.97
CA GLU A 178 10.62 11.56 -18.83
C GLU A 178 11.92 11.33 -18.03
N ILE A 179 13.06 11.47 -18.71
CA ILE A 179 14.38 11.02 -18.21
C ILE A 179 14.79 11.74 -16.91
N ASP A 180 14.59 13.05 -16.81
CA ASP A 180 14.95 13.83 -15.62
C ASP A 180 14.21 13.34 -14.37
N ILE A 181 12.89 13.11 -14.51
CA ILE A 181 12.05 12.62 -13.40
C ILE A 181 12.43 11.16 -13.07
N ALA A 182 12.74 10.34 -14.06
CA ALA A 182 13.22 8.97 -13.83
C ALA A 182 14.52 8.96 -13.00
N ILE A 183 15.46 9.87 -13.29
CA ILE A 183 16.70 10.05 -12.52
C ILE A 183 16.37 10.43 -11.07
N GLU A 184 15.49 11.40 -10.84
CA GLU A 184 15.06 11.81 -9.49
C GLU A 184 14.52 10.62 -8.69
N GLN A 185 13.69 9.77 -9.29
CA GLN A 185 13.15 8.58 -8.62
C GLN A 185 14.26 7.58 -8.23
N LEU A 186 15.23 7.34 -9.11
CA LEU A 186 16.37 6.46 -8.80
C LEU A 186 17.24 7.04 -7.68
N GLU A 187 17.43 8.36 -7.65
CA GLU A 187 18.16 9.03 -6.58
C GLU A 187 17.43 8.94 -5.23
N GLU A 188 16.10 9.10 -5.22
CA GLU A 188 15.29 8.84 -4.01
C GLU A 188 15.42 7.39 -3.55
N ALA A 189 15.37 6.42 -4.46
CA ALA A 189 15.53 5.01 -4.13
C ALA A 189 16.88 4.70 -3.44
N LEU A 190 17.97 5.35 -3.87
CA LEU A 190 19.31 5.17 -3.27
C LEU A 190 19.48 5.83 -1.89
N LYS A 191 18.62 6.77 -1.51
CA LYS A 191 18.62 7.39 -0.16
C LYS A 191 18.02 6.47 0.90
N LEU A 192 17.28 5.45 0.48
CA LEU A 192 16.57 4.53 1.37
C LEU A 192 17.49 3.39 1.85
N PRO A 193 17.23 2.79 3.03
CA PRO A 193 18.07 1.71 3.58
C PRO A 193 18.29 0.57 2.58
N GLU A 194 19.48 -0.05 2.62
CA GLU A 194 19.98 -1.02 1.62
C GLU A 194 18.87 -1.92 1.07
N SER A 195 18.47 -1.60 -0.15
CA SER A 195 17.54 -2.40 -0.92
C SER A 195 18.32 -3.54 -1.57
N ILE A 196 17.66 -4.67 -1.77
CA ILE A 196 18.20 -5.84 -2.50
C ILE A 196 18.70 -5.46 -3.90
N ASN A 197 18.31 -4.29 -4.42
CA ASN A 197 18.59 -3.81 -5.77
C ASN A 197 19.47 -2.56 -5.83
N TYR A 198 20.21 -2.19 -4.78
CA TYR A 198 21.05 -0.98 -4.76
C TYR A 198 22.01 -0.89 -5.97
N VAL A 199 22.71 -1.98 -6.28
CA VAL A 199 23.64 -2.05 -7.44
C VAL A 199 22.90 -1.78 -8.75
N GLN A 200 21.69 -2.33 -8.91
CA GLN A 200 20.91 -2.17 -10.13
C GLN A 200 20.37 -0.77 -10.30
N ILE A 201 19.85 -0.19 -9.21
CA ILE A 201 19.38 1.20 -9.19
C ILE A 201 20.53 2.13 -9.58
N ASN A 202 21.72 1.91 -9.01
CA ASN A 202 22.91 2.70 -9.34
C ASN A 202 23.39 2.51 -10.78
N ASN A 203 23.39 1.27 -11.30
CA ASN A 203 23.72 1.00 -12.70
C ASN A 203 22.75 1.71 -13.65
N LYS A 204 21.45 1.62 -13.37
CA LYS A 204 20.42 2.28 -14.18
C LYS A 204 20.52 3.80 -14.11
N LEU A 205 20.80 4.34 -12.93
CA LEU A 205 21.02 5.77 -12.74
C LEU A 205 22.20 6.28 -13.59
N ASN A 206 23.30 5.53 -13.61
CA ASN A 206 24.46 5.88 -14.44
C ASN A 206 24.11 5.81 -15.94
N GLU A 207 23.44 4.75 -16.39
CA GLU A 207 22.96 4.61 -17.77
C GLU A 207 22.13 5.82 -18.23
N LEU A 208 21.16 6.25 -17.41
CA LEU A 208 20.32 7.41 -17.75
C LEU A 208 21.10 8.72 -17.76
N LYS A 209 22.04 8.92 -16.82
CA LYS A 209 22.89 10.12 -16.78
C LYS A 209 23.80 10.26 -18.00
N PHE A 210 24.15 9.17 -18.68
CA PHE A 210 24.89 9.21 -19.95
C PHE A 210 24.01 9.47 -21.18
N THR A 211 22.68 9.50 -21.02
CA THR A 211 21.72 9.72 -22.11
C THR A 211 21.36 11.20 -22.29
N ILE A 212 21.67 12.05 -21.30
CA ILE A 212 21.50 13.52 -21.30
C ILE A 212 22.81 14.19 -21.75
#